data_AF-A0A9K3D7S7-F1
#
_entry.id   AF-A0A9K3D7S7-F1
#
_cell.length_a   1.000
_cell.length_b   1.000
_cell.length_c   1.000
_cell.angle_alpha   90.00
_cell.angle_beta   90.00
_cell.angle_gamma   90.00
#
_symmetry.space_group_name_H-M   'P 1'
#
loop_
_entity.id
_entity.type
_entity.pdbx_description
1 polymer ?
#
loop_
_entity_poly.entity_id
_entity_poly.type
_entity_poly.pdbx_seq_one_letter_code
_entity_poly.pdbx_strand_id
1 'polypeptide(L)'
;AWFMGAFFFLAGLFVESSYAKKGFLQFLFQRAIRLLIPFCFFYFVLGPLTTWTVLTIFGWEDITYQPSAGPLWFARTLFIFSLIYACVRYTLKDNRMFAESVDAPPPRSVISVSWTLCVTLFVGSVSAAMRGVISIATMYCYYPQYVTAFVLGMAATRYGWLHSLERKHLYAGLIGFGVSLTVILTSCSVVGWDADFGPFWGMSYTWPVMLWAFDEQLMGFSVMLIVLYLFSRPLVNRPSASMKWIARRAFGVYICHTICISIPGEAFVFTHAPYWMRGLFLMLFGVPTSWAMAHVMLCIPWVGSHVL
;
A
#
# COMPACT_ATOMS: atom_id res chain seq x y z
N ALA A 1 -4.26 -1.62 -6.30
CA ALA A 1 -3.97 -0.64 -5.23
C ALA A 1 -4.52 -1.04 -3.84
N TRP A 2 -5.35 -2.09 -3.75
CA TRP A 2 -6.03 -2.54 -2.52
C TRP A 2 -5.12 -2.72 -1.29
N PHE A 3 -3.88 -3.20 -1.45
CA PHE A 3 -2.99 -3.47 -0.32
C PHE A 3 -2.39 -2.21 0.33
N MET A 4 -2.32 -1.08 -0.39
CA MET A 4 -1.69 0.14 0.12
C MET A 4 -2.44 0.71 1.33
N GLY A 5 -3.77 0.53 1.37
CA GLY A 5 -4.57 0.89 2.55
C GLY A 5 -4.03 0.23 3.82
N ALA A 6 -3.63 -1.05 3.76
CA ALA A 6 -3.06 -1.74 4.92
C ALA A 6 -1.74 -1.10 5.40
N PHE A 7 -0.89 -0.61 4.49
CA PHE A 7 0.33 0.12 4.89
C PHE A 7 0.02 1.47 5.52
N PHE A 8 -0.99 2.21 5.03
CA PHE A 8 -1.45 3.44 5.68
C PHE A 8 -2.05 3.16 7.05
N PHE A 9 -2.82 2.08 7.22
CA PHE A 9 -3.30 1.63 8.52
C PHE A 9 -2.16 1.33 9.49
N LEU A 10 -1.18 0.53 9.07
CA LEU A 10 0.00 0.23 9.88
C LEU A 10 0.77 1.51 10.23
N ALA A 11 0.91 2.45 9.30
CA ALA A 11 1.56 3.72 9.59
C ALA A 11 0.79 4.56 10.62
N GLY A 12 -0.55 4.52 10.57
CA GLY A 12 -1.44 5.13 11.56
C GLY A 12 -1.28 4.51 12.95
N LEU A 13 -1.11 3.19 13.05
CA LEU A 13 -0.89 2.52 14.35
C LEU A 13 0.32 3.07 15.11
N PHE A 14 1.39 3.40 14.39
CA PHE A 14 2.67 3.80 14.98
C PHE A 14 2.93 5.32 14.96
N VAL A 15 2.04 6.12 14.35
CA VAL A 15 2.30 7.56 14.19
C VAL A 15 2.36 8.28 15.54
N GLU A 16 1.43 7.95 16.44
CA GLU A 16 1.28 8.64 17.73
C GLU A 16 2.46 8.33 18.66
N SER A 17 2.80 7.05 18.80
CA SER A 17 3.92 6.61 19.63
C SER A 17 5.27 7.13 19.12
N SER A 18 5.42 7.23 17.79
CA SER A 18 6.62 7.81 17.17
C SER A 18 6.71 9.32 17.39
N TYR A 19 5.59 10.04 17.30
CA TYR A 19 5.54 11.48 17.58
C TYR A 19 5.78 11.78 19.07
N ALA A 20 5.12 11.06 19.98
CA ALA A 20 5.25 11.25 21.42
C ALA A 20 6.70 11.07 21.92
N LYS A 21 7.45 10.14 21.32
CA LYS A 21 8.86 9.88 21.68
C LYS A 21 9.84 10.93 21.16
N LYS A 22 9.52 11.65 20.07
CA LYS A 22 10.47 12.49 19.32
C LYS A 22 10.12 13.97 19.35
N GLY A 23 8.86 14.32 19.58
CA GLY A 23 8.35 15.68 19.39
C GLY A 23 8.31 16.10 17.91
N PHE A 24 7.81 17.31 17.66
CA PHE A 24 7.46 17.81 16.32
C PHE A 24 8.62 17.78 15.32
N LEU A 25 9.72 18.51 15.61
CA LEU A 25 10.82 18.71 14.66
C LEU A 25 11.57 17.41 14.37
N GLN A 26 11.92 16.65 15.41
CA GLN A 26 12.68 15.41 15.25
C GLN A 26 11.85 14.31 14.57
N PHE A 27 10.54 14.26 14.82
CA PHE A 27 9.62 13.36 14.12
C PHE A 27 9.60 13.63 12.61
N LEU A 28 9.42 14.90 12.21
CA LEU A 28 9.37 15.28 10.80
C LEU A 28 10.72 15.11 10.11
N PHE A 29 11.81 15.52 10.74
CA PHE A 29 13.15 15.40 10.17
C PHE A 29 13.52 13.93 9.91
N GLN A 30 13.30 13.04 10.88
CA GLN A 30 13.60 11.62 10.70
C GLN A 30 12.72 10.96 9.62
N ARG A 31 11.45 11.36 9.51
CA ARG A 31 10.57 10.87 8.44
C ARG A 31 10.97 11.43 7.08
N ALA A 32 11.38 12.70 7.00
CA ALA A 32 11.86 13.31 5.77
C ALA A 32 13.08 12.56 5.23
N ILE A 33 14.07 12.29 6.08
CA ILE A 33 15.25 11.51 5.69
C ILE A 33 14.86 10.12 5.18
N ARG A 34 14.02 9.40 5.92
CA ARG A 34 13.67 8.00 5.59
C ARG A 34 12.73 7.85 4.41
N LEU A 35 11.91 8.86 4.10
CA LEU A 35 10.89 8.78 3.05
C LEU A 35 11.24 9.63 1.83
N LEU A 36 11.64 10.89 2.03
CA LEU A 36 11.90 11.82 0.94
C LEU A 36 13.24 11.57 0.26
N ILE A 37 14.29 11.16 0.97
CA ILE A 37 15.57 10.84 0.32
C ILE A 37 15.41 9.66 -0.65
N PRO A 38 14.85 8.50 -0.23
CA PRO A 38 14.54 7.42 -1.17
C PRO A 38 13.64 7.87 -2.31
N PHE A 39 12.61 8.66 -2.00
CA PHE A 39 11.68 9.16 -3.00
C PHE A 39 12.39 10.02 -4.05
N CYS A 40 13.21 10.99 -3.66
CA CYS A 40 13.95 11.85 -4.58
C CYS A 40 14.97 11.04 -5.40
N PHE A 41 15.71 10.14 -4.75
CA PHE A 41 16.63 9.26 -5.45
C PHE A 41 15.92 8.40 -6.50
N PHE A 42 14.78 7.83 -6.15
CA PHE A 42 14.00 7.08 -7.13
C PHE A 42 13.45 8.00 -8.23
N TYR A 43 12.87 9.14 -7.85
CA TYR A 43 12.19 10.04 -8.78
C TYR A 43 13.11 10.58 -9.88
N PHE A 44 14.33 10.96 -9.51
CA PHE A 44 15.30 11.55 -10.44
C PHE A 44 16.30 10.54 -11.02
N VAL A 45 16.56 9.42 -10.33
CA VAL A 45 17.59 8.45 -10.77
C VAL A 45 16.94 7.13 -11.17
N LEU A 46 16.36 6.38 -10.23
CA LEU A 46 15.95 5.00 -10.51
C LEU A 46 14.78 4.92 -11.50
N GLY A 47 13.79 5.80 -11.39
CA GLY A 47 12.64 5.85 -12.29
C GLY A 47 13.08 6.11 -13.72
N PRO A 48 13.74 7.24 -14.02
CA PRO A 48 14.27 7.53 -15.34
C PRO A 48 15.24 6.47 -15.85
N LEU A 49 16.11 5.91 -14.99
CA LEU A 49 17.03 4.84 -15.36
C LEU A 49 16.28 3.57 -15.77
N THR A 50 15.21 3.21 -15.04
CA THR A 50 14.38 2.06 -15.38
C THR A 50 13.74 2.25 -16.74
N THR A 51 13.11 3.41 -16.97
CA THR A 51 12.49 3.76 -18.25
C THR A 51 13.53 3.76 -19.36
N TRP A 52 14.65 4.45 -19.18
CA TRP A 52 15.75 4.50 -20.14
C TRP A 52 16.26 3.10 -20.51
N THR A 53 16.46 2.22 -19.51
CA THR A 53 16.94 0.85 -19.72
C THR A 53 15.95 0.04 -20.55
N VAL A 54 14.66 0.12 -20.21
CA VAL A 54 13.59 -0.56 -20.96
C VAL A 54 13.52 -0.04 -22.40
N LEU A 55 13.47 1.26 -22.62
CA LEU A 55 13.35 1.85 -23.95
C LEU A 55 14.58 1.54 -24.82
N THR A 56 15.79 1.60 -24.24
CA THR A 56 17.05 1.35 -24.95
C THR A 56 17.24 -0.13 -25.32
N ILE A 57 16.95 -1.06 -24.39
CA ILE A 57 17.14 -2.49 -24.64
C ILE A 57 16.08 -3.02 -25.62
N PHE A 58 14.85 -2.48 -25.56
CA PHE A 58 13.70 -3.03 -26.27
C PHE A 58 13.21 -2.18 -27.45
N GLY A 59 13.94 -1.13 -27.82
CA GLY A 59 13.76 -0.42 -29.10
C GLY A 59 12.54 0.50 -29.18
N TRP A 60 12.14 1.13 -28.08
CA TRP A 60 11.04 2.09 -28.07
C TRP A 60 11.57 3.50 -28.39
N GLU A 61 10.96 4.20 -29.34
CA GLU A 61 11.60 5.29 -30.10
C GLU A 61 11.82 6.62 -29.35
N ASP A 62 11.32 6.80 -28.12
CA ASP A 62 11.43 8.08 -27.40
C ASP A 62 12.25 7.99 -26.10
N ILE A 63 13.58 8.11 -26.22
CA ILE A 63 14.48 8.19 -25.06
C ILE A 63 14.45 9.63 -24.50
N THR A 64 13.35 9.98 -23.84
CA THR A 64 13.25 11.26 -23.12
C THR A 64 13.39 11.01 -21.61
N TYR A 65 14.24 11.80 -20.96
CA TYR A 65 14.34 11.78 -19.51
C TYR A 65 13.02 12.26 -18.90
N GLN A 66 12.31 11.35 -18.25
CA GLN A 66 11.04 11.65 -17.57
C GLN A 66 11.11 11.23 -16.10
N PRO A 67 11.17 12.19 -15.16
CA PRO A 67 11.08 11.90 -13.74
C PRO A 67 9.81 11.12 -13.41
N SER A 68 9.96 10.02 -12.68
CA SER A 68 8.84 9.13 -12.35
C SER A 68 8.90 8.70 -10.90
N ALA A 69 7.80 8.93 -10.18
CA ALA A 69 7.68 8.49 -8.79
C ALA A 69 7.70 6.97 -8.65
N GLY A 70 7.37 6.24 -9.73
CA GLY A 70 7.14 4.80 -9.71
C GLY A 70 6.33 4.40 -8.47
N PRO A 71 6.67 3.32 -7.76
CA PRO A 71 5.97 2.92 -6.55
C PRO A 71 6.20 3.88 -5.37
N LEU A 72 7.31 4.64 -5.29
CA LEU A 72 7.61 5.49 -4.14
C LEU A 72 6.67 6.69 -3.96
N TRP A 73 5.66 6.86 -4.83
CA TRP A 73 4.52 7.77 -4.57
C TRP A 73 3.91 7.55 -3.17
N PHE A 74 3.90 6.30 -2.68
CA PHE A 74 3.44 5.96 -1.33
C PHE A 74 4.29 6.63 -0.24
N ALA A 75 5.62 6.61 -0.36
CA ALA A 75 6.52 7.22 0.62
C ALA A 75 6.29 8.74 0.73
N ARG A 76 6.09 9.41 -0.40
CA ARG A 76 5.68 10.82 -0.46
C ARG A 76 4.34 11.06 0.23
N THR A 77 3.33 10.25 -0.09
CA THR A 77 1.99 10.37 0.50
C THR A 77 2.03 10.15 2.01
N LEU A 78 2.82 9.16 2.46
CA LEU A 78 2.98 8.86 3.87
C LEU A 78 3.70 9.99 4.62
N PHE A 79 4.67 10.66 3.99
CA PHE A 79 5.26 11.86 4.55
C PHE A 79 4.22 12.98 4.71
N ILE A 80 3.38 13.22 3.70
CA ILE A 80 2.29 14.22 3.77
C ILE A 80 1.34 13.92 4.94
N PHE A 81 0.90 12.67 5.10
CA PHE A 81 0.03 12.30 6.23
C PHE A 81 0.70 12.52 7.58
N SER A 82 2.00 12.21 7.66
CA SER A 82 2.79 12.44 8.86
C SER A 82 2.94 13.95 9.17
N LEU A 83 3.12 14.76 8.13
CA LEU A 83 3.20 16.22 8.24
C LEU A 83 1.89 16.81 8.73
N ILE A 84 0.76 16.44 8.10
CA ILE A 84 -0.57 16.89 8.51
C ILE A 84 -0.82 16.51 9.97
N TYR A 85 -0.55 15.25 10.34
CA TYR A 85 -0.68 14.79 11.72
C TYR A 85 0.16 15.63 12.69
N ALA A 86 1.44 15.85 12.39
CA ALA A 86 2.34 16.63 13.24
C ALA A 86 1.87 18.09 13.38
N CYS A 87 1.44 18.72 12.28
CA CYS A 87 0.92 20.09 12.28
C CYS A 87 -0.34 20.20 13.12
N VAL A 88 -1.32 19.31 12.92
CA VAL A 88 -2.55 19.26 13.71
C VAL A 88 -2.23 19.06 15.19
N ARG A 89 -1.29 18.16 15.51
CA ARG A 89 -0.87 17.91 16.89
C ARG A 89 -0.19 19.11 17.54
N TYR A 90 0.61 19.83 16.77
CA TYR A 90 1.33 21.02 17.23
C TYR A 90 0.39 22.21 17.46
N THR A 91 -0.54 22.47 16.53
CA THR A 91 -1.44 23.63 16.61
C THR A 91 -2.46 23.49 17.72
N LEU A 92 -3.02 22.30 17.89
CA LEU A 92 -4.06 22.09 18.89
C LEU A 92 -3.50 22.16 20.31
N LYS A 93 -2.18 22.00 20.53
CA LYS A 93 -1.48 21.91 21.84
C LYS A 93 -2.13 20.94 22.83
N ASP A 94 -3.14 20.22 22.40
CA ASP A 94 -4.13 19.67 23.29
C ASP A 94 -3.74 18.25 23.57
N ASN A 95 -3.02 18.03 24.67
CA ASN A 95 -2.71 16.68 25.08
C ASN A 95 -3.98 15.81 25.10
N ARG A 96 -5.18 16.35 25.37
CA ARG A 96 -6.46 15.64 25.57
C ARG A 96 -7.16 15.13 24.30
N MET A 97 -7.05 15.77 23.14
CA MET A 97 -7.58 15.18 21.88
C MET A 97 -6.97 13.79 21.60
N PHE A 98 -5.80 13.53 22.19
CA PHE A 98 -4.97 12.35 21.97
C PHE A 98 -4.42 11.74 23.28
N ALA A 99 -4.90 12.14 24.45
CA ALA A 99 -4.53 11.60 25.76
C ALA A 99 -5.79 11.12 26.47
N GLU A 100 -5.63 9.98 27.12
CA GLU A 100 -6.66 9.15 27.74
C GLU A 100 -7.46 8.31 26.75
N SER A 101 -7.58 7.03 27.09
CA SER A 101 -8.55 6.10 26.54
C SER A 101 -9.94 6.65 26.88
N VAL A 102 -10.44 7.57 26.06
CA VAL A 102 -11.86 7.93 26.06
C VAL A 102 -12.64 6.63 25.86
N ASP A 103 -13.75 6.48 26.60
CA ASP A 103 -14.73 5.41 26.42
C ASP A 103 -15.22 5.39 24.96
N ALA A 104 -14.46 4.76 24.09
CA ALA A 104 -14.83 4.57 22.71
C ALA A 104 -15.96 3.55 22.63
N PRO A 105 -16.82 3.66 21.61
CA PRO A 105 -17.78 2.62 21.32
C PRO A 105 -17.05 1.27 21.25
N PRO A 106 -17.61 0.21 21.86
CA PRO A 106 -16.91 -1.05 22.04
C PRO A 106 -16.39 -1.56 20.69
N PRO A 107 -15.21 -2.21 20.63
CA PRO A 107 -14.60 -2.67 19.38
C PRO A 107 -15.54 -3.49 18.48
N ARG A 108 -16.57 -4.09 19.10
CA ARG A 108 -17.63 -4.86 18.44
C ARG A 108 -18.46 -4.06 17.44
N SER A 109 -18.71 -2.76 17.66
CA SER A 109 -19.52 -1.95 16.73
C SER A 109 -18.71 -1.43 15.55
N VAL A 110 -17.44 -1.07 15.76
CA VAL A 110 -16.56 -0.52 14.72
C VAL A 110 -15.91 -1.62 13.87
N ILE A 111 -15.57 -2.79 14.44
CA ILE A 111 -15.06 -3.94 13.67
C ILE A 111 -16.22 -4.87 13.23
N SER A 112 -17.47 -4.44 13.43
CA SER A 112 -18.64 -5.19 12.95
C SER A 112 -18.57 -5.34 11.43
N VAL A 113 -19.11 -6.46 10.94
CA VAL A 113 -19.33 -6.70 9.50
C VAL A 113 -20.11 -5.54 8.89
N SER A 114 -21.14 -5.04 9.58
CA SER A 114 -21.96 -3.92 9.12
C SER A 114 -21.16 -2.63 8.99
N TRP A 115 -20.26 -2.35 9.94
CA TRP A 115 -19.47 -1.12 9.91
C TRP A 115 -18.36 -1.19 8.85
N THR A 116 -17.70 -2.34 8.73
CA THR A 116 -16.73 -2.60 7.66
C THR A 116 -17.39 -2.44 6.29
N LEU A 117 -18.62 -2.94 6.14
CA LEU A 117 -19.43 -2.77 4.94
C LEU A 117 -19.77 -1.29 4.70
N CYS A 118 -20.24 -0.56 5.72
CA CYS A 118 -20.54 0.87 5.59
C CYS A 118 -19.31 1.69 5.18
N VAL A 119 -18.15 1.42 5.76
CA VAL A 119 -16.90 2.08 5.37
C VAL A 119 -16.51 1.71 3.96
N THR A 120 -16.59 0.43 3.59
CA THR A 120 -16.34 -0.04 2.22
C THR A 120 -17.24 0.68 1.22
N LEU A 121 -18.54 0.82 1.55
CA LEU A 121 -19.53 1.48 0.70
C LEU A 121 -19.28 2.99 0.60
N PHE A 122 -19.00 3.66 1.72
CA PHE A 122 -18.71 5.10 1.73
C PHE A 122 -17.43 5.41 0.96
N VAL A 123 -16.34 4.72 1.28
CA VAL A 123 -15.04 4.90 0.62
C VAL A 123 -15.13 4.53 -0.85
N GLY A 124 -15.83 3.44 -1.19
CA GLY A 124 -16.08 3.02 -2.56
C GLY A 124 -16.84 4.09 -3.35
N SER A 125 -17.88 4.67 -2.75
CA SER A 125 -18.68 5.74 -3.36
C SER A 125 -17.87 7.02 -3.61
N VAL A 126 -17.09 7.48 -2.62
CA VAL A 126 -16.21 8.65 -2.79
C VAL A 126 -15.14 8.37 -3.84
N SER A 127 -14.55 7.18 -3.82
CA SER A 127 -13.53 6.79 -4.80
C SER A 127 -14.10 6.71 -6.22
N ALA A 128 -15.32 6.18 -6.38
CA ALA A 128 -16.03 6.15 -7.65
C ALA A 128 -16.36 7.56 -8.15
N ALA A 129 -16.85 8.44 -7.27
CA ALA A 129 -17.11 9.83 -7.60
C ALA A 129 -15.84 10.56 -8.07
N MET A 130 -14.71 10.33 -7.38
CA MET A 130 -13.41 10.90 -7.76
C MET A 130 -12.92 10.37 -9.11
N ARG A 131 -13.15 9.10 -9.46
CA ARG A 131 -12.72 8.53 -10.74
C ARG A 131 -13.37 9.21 -11.94
N GLY A 132 -14.62 9.67 -11.81
CA GLY A 132 -15.27 10.39 -12.91
C GLY A 132 -14.74 11.81 -13.16
N VAL A 133 -13.94 12.36 -12.23
CA VAL A 133 -13.37 13.73 -12.35
C VAL A 133 -11.85 13.71 -12.45
N ILE A 134 -11.20 12.68 -11.91
CA ILE A 134 -9.75 12.57 -11.77
C ILE A 134 -9.28 11.19 -12.24
N SER A 135 -8.29 11.15 -13.15
CA SER A 135 -7.75 9.90 -13.69
C SER A 135 -7.12 9.02 -12.64
N ILE A 136 -7.32 7.71 -12.76
CA ILE A 136 -6.60 6.68 -11.99
C ILE A 136 -5.08 6.84 -12.15
N ALA A 137 -4.62 7.36 -13.30
CA ALA A 137 -3.21 7.67 -13.53
C ALA A 137 -2.61 8.63 -12.50
N THR A 138 -3.44 9.49 -11.90
CA THR A 138 -3.02 10.43 -10.85
C THR A 138 -3.11 9.85 -9.44
N MET A 139 -3.63 8.62 -9.28
CA MET A 139 -3.77 7.88 -8.02
C MET A 139 -4.63 8.54 -6.93
N TYR A 140 -5.14 9.76 -7.17
CA TYR A 140 -5.90 10.52 -6.18
C TYR A 140 -7.23 9.86 -5.81
N CYS A 141 -7.83 9.08 -6.71
CA CYS A 141 -9.06 8.33 -6.44
C CYS A 141 -8.93 7.31 -5.29
N TYR A 142 -7.71 6.96 -4.88
CA TYR A 142 -7.45 6.04 -3.77
C TYR A 142 -7.25 6.74 -2.42
N TYR A 143 -7.11 8.06 -2.40
CA TYR A 143 -6.88 8.82 -1.16
C TYR A 143 -7.99 8.64 -0.11
N PRO A 144 -9.30 8.52 -0.46
CA PRO A 144 -10.33 8.21 0.53
C PRO A 144 -9.98 6.95 1.33
N GLN A 145 -9.57 5.87 0.64
CA GLN A 145 -9.15 4.64 1.30
C GLN A 145 -7.93 4.86 2.19
N TYR A 146 -6.93 5.59 1.71
CA TYR A 146 -5.68 5.82 2.43
C TYR A 146 -5.88 6.66 3.69
N VAL A 147 -6.64 7.74 3.59
CA VAL A 147 -6.99 8.61 4.73
C VAL A 147 -7.79 7.81 5.75
N THR A 148 -8.84 7.10 5.33
CA THR A 148 -9.65 6.26 6.21
C THR A 148 -8.80 5.20 6.90
N ALA A 149 -7.96 4.49 6.16
CA ALA A 149 -7.08 3.47 6.73
C ALA A 149 -6.10 4.05 7.75
N PHE A 150 -5.48 5.20 7.45
CA PHE A 150 -4.56 5.88 8.37
C PHE A 150 -5.25 6.33 9.66
N VAL A 151 -6.45 6.91 9.55
CA VAL A 151 -7.26 7.32 10.71
C VAL A 151 -7.70 6.11 11.54
N LEU A 152 -8.10 5.01 10.88
CA LEU A 152 -8.45 3.77 11.59
C LEU A 152 -7.25 3.12 12.27
N GLY A 153 -6.05 3.24 11.69
CA GLY A 153 -4.81 2.84 12.33
C GLY A 153 -4.58 3.60 13.63
N MET A 154 -4.75 4.93 13.63
CA MET A 154 -4.64 5.74 14.84
C MET A 154 -5.66 5.31 15.91
N ALA A 155 -6.93 5.17 15.51
CA ALA A 155 -8.00 4.73 16.40
C ALA A 155 -7.75 3.33 16.98
N ALA A 156 -7.25 2.40 16.16
CA ALA A 156 -6.98 1.03 16.57
C ALA A 156 -5.94 0.92 17.70
N THR A 157 -4.89 1.76 17.67
CA THR A 157 -3.89 1.82 18.74
C THR A 157 -4.48 2.40 20.03
N ARG A 158 -5.28 3.47 19.94
CA ARG A 158 -5.86 4.11 21.14
C ARG A 158 -6.86 3.25 21.88
N TYR A 159 -7.69 2.55 21.12
CA TYR A 159 -8.81 1.77 21.67
C TYR A 159 -8.48 0.28 21.80
N GLY A 160 -7.22 -0.11 21.58
CA GLY A 160 -6.77 -1.50 21.73
C GLY A 160 -7.48 -2.49 20.80
N TRP A 161 -7.98 -2.04 19.65
CA TRP A 161 -8.80 -2.85 18.74
C TRP A 161 -8.11 -4.14 18.30
N LEU A 162 -6.79 -4.13 18.14
CA LEU A 162 -6.02 -5.32 17.75
C LEU A 162 -6.13 -6.46 18.77
N HIS A 163 -6.27 -6.15 20.06
CA HIS A 163 -6.47 -7.15 21.12
C HIS A 163 -7.88 -7.73 21.12
N SER A 164 -8.85 -7.02 20.54
CA SER A 164 -10.25 -7.42 20.49
C SER A 164 -10.61 -8.30 19.27
N LEU A 165 -9.63 -8.64 18.43
CA LEU A 165 -9.86 -9.42 17.21
C LEU A 165 -10.22 -10.89 17.54
N GLU A 166 -11.50 -11.21 17.40
CA GLU A 166 -12.08 -12.55 17.48
C GLU A 166 -12.09 -13.30 16.12
N ARG A 167 -12.31 -14.63 16.15
CA ARG A 167 -12.36 -15.49 14.94
C ARG A 167 -13.38 -15.05 13.89
N LYS A 168 -14.49 -14.43 14.31
CA LYS A 168 -15.51 -13.91 13.39
C LYS A 168 -14.96 -12.87 12.41
N HIS A 169 -13.97 -12.07 12.81
CA HIS A 169 -13.34 -11.08 11.94
C HIS A 169 -12.44 -11.73 10.88
N LEU A 170 -11.79 -12.86 11.22
CA LEU A 170 -11.08 -13.67 10.24
C LEU A 170 -12.06 -14.23 9.21
N TYR A 171 -13.18 -14.82 9.66
CA TYR A 171 -14.18 -15.36 8.74
C TYR A 171 -14.80 -14.27 7.86
N ALA A 172 -15.10 -13.09 8.43
CA ALA A 172 -15.56 -11.94 7.65
C ALA A 172 -14.55 -11.53 6.59
N GLY A 173 -13.26 -11.47 6.94
CA GLY A 173 -12.19 -11.20 5.97
C GLY A 173 -12.06 -12.29 4.91
N LEU A 174 -12.15 -13.57 5.26
CA LEU A 174 -12.10 -14.68 4.30
C LEU A 174 -13.29 -14.70 3.36
N ILE A 175 -14.50 -14.43 3.87
CA ILE A 175 -15.72 -14.32 3.06
C ILE A 175 -15.59 -13.13 2.11
N GLY A 176 -15.22 -11.93 2.61
CA GLY A 176 -15.04 -10.76 1.78
C GLY A 176 -13.95 -10.94 0.72
N PHE A 177 -12.85 -11.59 1.07
CA PHE A 177 -11.80 -11.99 0.12
C PHE A 177 -12.33 -12.95 -0.94
N GLY A 178 -13.09 -13.98 -0.54
CA GLY A 178 -13.70 -14.92 -1.46
C GLY A 178 -14.68 -14.26 -2.43
N VAL A 179 -15.57 -13.41 -1.92
CA VAL A 179 -16.53 -12.63 -2.73
C VAL A 179 -15.77 -11.75 -3.73
N SER A 180 -14.77 -11.01 -3.27
CA SER A 180 -13.99 -10.14 -4.13
C SER A 180 -13.23 -10.93 -5.21
N LEU A 181 -12.60 -12.04 -4.83
CA LEU A 181 -11.94 -12.93 -5.78
C LEU A 181 -12.91 -13.48 -6.82
N THR A 182 -14.12 -13.86 -6.42
CA THR A 182 -15.18 -14.28 -7.35
C THR A 182 -15.55 -13.15 -8.31
N VAL A 183 -15.74 -11.92 -7.84
CA VAL A 183 -16.03 -10.76 -8.69
C VAL A 183 -14.92 -10.53 -9.72
N ILE A 184 -13.65 -10.59 -9.30
CA ILE A 184 -12.49 -10.45 -10.19
C ILE A 184 -12.50 -11.57 -11.25
N LEU A 185 -12.59 -12.83 -10.83
CA LEU A 185 -12.54 -13.98 -11.74
C LEU A 185 -13.72 -13.99 -12.73
N THR A 186 -14.92 -13.65 -12.28
CA THR A 186 -16.10 -13.53 -13.14
C THR A 186 -15.92 -12.38 -14.14
N SER A 187 -15.42 -11.23 -13.70
CA SER A 187 -15.12 -10.11 -14.59
C SER A 187 -14.11 -10.49 -15.66
N CYS A 188 -13.01 -11.17 -15.30
CA CYS A 188 -12.03 -11.70 -16.25
C CYS A 188 -12.64 -12.71 -17.23
N SER A 189 -13.55 -13.58 -16.77
CA SER A 189 -14.20 -14.57 -17.64
C SER A 189 -15.18 -13.96 -18.65
N VAL A 190 -15.86 -12.87 -18.28
CA VAL A 190 -16.84 -12.19 -19.14
C VAL A 190 -16.14 -11.34 -20.20
N VAL A 191 -15.07 -10.65 -19.79
CA VAL A 191 -14.36 -9.70 -20.66
C VAL A 191 -13.31 -10.42 -21.51
N GLY A 192 -12.81 -11.56 -21.04
CA GLY A 192 -11.71 -12.32 -21.64
C GLY A 192 -10.42 -12.09 -20.85
N TRP A 193 -9.66 -13.17 -20.64
CA TRP A 193 -8.41 -13.12 -19.86
C TRP A 193 -7.30 -12.30 -20.52
N ASP A 194 -7.39 -12.12 -21.84
CA ASP A 194 -6.45 -11.35 -22.66
C ASP A 194 -7.01 -9.98 -23.08
N ALA A 195 -8.22 -9.63 -22.61
CA ALA A 195 -8.88 -8.42 -23.03
C ALA A 195 -8.30 -7.18 -22.33
N ASP A 196 -8.40 -6.05 -23.03
CA ASP A 196 -8.04 -4.76 -22.47
C ASP A 196 -8.98 -4.44 -21.29
N PHE A 197 -8.41 -4.36 -20.09
CA PHE A 197 -9.15 -3.95 -18.90
C PHE A 197 -9.45 -2.45 -18.89
N GLY A 198 -9.06 -1.66 -19.90
CA GLY A 198 -9.39 -0.25 -20.08
C GLY A 198 -10.82 0.17 -19.66
N PRO A 199 -11.90 -0.62 -19.92
CA PRO A 199 -13.25 -0.34 -19.44
C PRO A 199 -13.42 -0.30 -17.90
N PHE A 200 -12.52 -0.94 -17.15
CA PHE A 200 -12.44 -0.91 -15.68
C PHE A 200 -11.44 0.14 -15.16
N TRP A 201 -10.55 0.63 -16.04
CA TRP A 201 -9.46 1.55 -15.71
C TRP A 201 -9.59 2.84 -16.52
N GLY A 202 -10.53 3.71 -16.12
CA GLY A 202 -10.75 4.98 -16.83
C GLY A 202 -11.48 6.04 -16.01
N MET A 203 -11.47 7.27 -16.54
CA MET A 203 -12.27 8.39 -16.02
C MET A 203 -13.70 8.27 -16.51
N SER A 204 -14.49 7.41 -15.89
CA SER A 204 -15.87 7.18 -16.33
C SER A 204 -16.79 6.79 -15.17
N TYR A 205 -18.07 7.10 -15.31
CA TYR A 205 -19.15 6.70 -14.41
C TYR A 205 -19.84 5.41 -14.88
N THR A 206 -19.11 4.53 -15.57
CA THR A 206 -19.66 3.25 -16.03
C THR A 206 -19.75 2.25 -14.88
N TRP A 207 -20.72 1.34 -14.96
CA TRP A 207 -20.92 0.30 -13.95
C TRP A 207 -19.65 -0.56 -13.68
N PRO A 208 -18.76 -0.89 -14.65
CA PRO A 208 -17.55 -1.67 -14.39
C PRO A 208 -16.54 -0.90 -13.53
N VAL A 209 -16.36 0.41 -13.77
CA VAL A 209 -15.48 1.27 -12.97
C VAL A 209 -16.00 1.39 -11.53
N MET A 210 -17.32 1.49 -11.37
CA MET A 210 -17.94 1.50 -10.05
C MET A 210 -17.76 0.16 -9.33
N LEU A 211 -18.04 -0.96 -10.00
CA LEU A 211 -17.84 -2.30 -9.44
C LEU A 211 -16.39 -2.49 -8.98
N TRP A 212 -15.43 -2.09 -9.81
CA TRP A 212 -14.02 -2.15 -9.47
C TRP A 212 -13.67 -1.29 -8.24
N ALA A 213 -14.23 -0.08 -8.15
CA ALA A 213 -13.99 0.80 -7.00
C ALA A 213 -14.46 0.18 -5.68
N PHE A 214 -15.63 -0.49 -5.66
CA PHE A 214 -16.13 -1.20 -4.48
C PHE A 214 -15.33 -2.47 -4.19
N ASP A 215 -15.02 -3.25 -5.23
CA ASP A 215 -14.28 -4.50 -5.10
C ASP A 215 -12.87 -4.26 -4.53
N GLU A 216 -12.17 -3.22 -4.97
CA GLU A 216 -10.87 -2.83 -4.41
C GLU A 216 -10.93 -2.49 -2.92
N GLN A 217 -12.02 -1.88 -2.46
CA GLN A 217 -12.23 -1.62 -1.03
C GLN A 217 -12.49 -2.92 -0.27
N LEU A 218 -13.37 -3.78 -0.80
CA LEU A 218 -13.71 -5.06 -0.20
C LEU A 218 -12.46 -5.94 -0.06
N MET A 219 -11.67 -6.07 -1.13
CA MET A 219 -10.38 -6.78 -1.12
C MET A 219 -9.43 -6.21 -0.07
N GLY A 220 -9.25 -4.87 -0.07
CA GLY A 220 -8.33 -4.18 0.82
C GLY A 220 -8.66 -4.40 2.30
N PHE A 221 -9.90 -4.16 2.71
CA PHE A 221 -10.34 -4.37 4.09
C PHE A 221 -10.34 -5.84 4.50
N SER A 222 -10.70 -6.75 3.58
CA SER A 222 -10.71 -8.19 3.82
C SER A 222 -9.32 -8.73 4.12
N VAL A 223 -8.35 -8.42 3.26
CA VAL A 223 -6.95 -8.84 3.47
C VAL A 223 -6.38 -8.19 4.72
N MET A 224 -6.71 -6.93 4.99
CA MET A 224 -6.27 -6.25 6.21
C MET A 224 -6.79 -6.97 7.47
N LEU A 225 -8.07 -7.36 7.52
CA LEU A 225 -8.63 -8.13 8.64
C LEU A 225 -7.94 -9.49 8.82
N ILE A 226 -7.71 -10.22 7.72
CA ILE A 226 -7.02 -11.51 7.75
C ILE A 226 -5.61 -11.32 8.32
N VAL A 227 -4.84 -10.38 7.77
CA VAL A 227 -3.45 -10.13 8.17
C VAL A 227 -3.38 -9.66 9.62
N LEU A 228 -4.19 -8.68 10.03
CA LEU A 228 -4.22 -8.19 11.41
C LEU A 228 -4.63 -9.28 12.40
N TYR A 229 -5.59 -10.12 12.05
CA TYR A 229 -5.97 -11.26 12.87
C TYR A 229 -4.84 -12.26 13.02
N LEU A 230 -4.15 -12.62 11.93
CA LEU A 230 -3.05 -13.57 11.97
C LEU A 230 -1.89 -13.03 12.82
N PHE A 231 -1.49 -11.78 12.61
CA PHE A 231 -0.39 -11.13 13.35
C PHE A 231 -0.77 -10.71 14.79
N SER A 232 -2.06 -10.68 15.16
CA SER A 232 -2.46 -10.54 16.56
C SER A 232 -2.28 -11.83 17.36
N ARG A 233 -2.06 -12.98 16.70
CA ARG A 233 -1.83 -14.26 17.37
C ARG A 233 -0.35 -14.47 17.73
N PRO A 234 -0.07 -14.97 18.95
CA PRO A 234 1.30 -15.21 19.42
C PRO A 234 2.02 -16.35 18.67
N LEU A 235 1.32 -17.11 17.83
CA LEU A 235 1.91 -18.14 16.97
C LEU A 235 2.61 -17.53 15.75
N VAL A 236 2.06 -16.44 15.19
CA VAL A 236 2.58 -15.79 13.98
C VAL A 236 3.54 -14.66 14.33
N ASN A 237 3.20 -13.86 15.35
CA ASN A 237 4.03 -12.74 15.78
C ASN A 237 5.13 -13.18 16.77
N ARG A 238 6.05 -14.02 16.29
CA ARG A 238 7.23 -14.43 17.05
C ARG A 238 8.50 -13.80 16.48
N PRO A 239 9.36 -13.20 17.32
CA PRO A 239 10.63 -12.66 16.87
C PRO A 239 11.56 -13.81 16.48
N SER A 240 11.58 -14.17 15.19
CA SER A 240 12.52 -15.14 14.62
C SER A 240 13.62 -14.45 13.82
N ALA A 241 14.73 -15.15 13.59
CA ALA A 241 15.81 -14.64 12.73
C ALA A 241 15.28 -14.32 11.32
N SER A 242 14.43 -15.19 10.77
CA SER A 242 13.80 -14.99 9.46
C SER A 242 12.90 -13.75 9.44
N MET A 243 12.07 -13.53 10.46
CA MET A 243 11.20 -12.35 10.53
C MET A 243 12.01 -11.06 10.60
N LYS A 244 13.09 -11.03 11.39
CA LYS A 244 14.02 -9.88 11.45
C LYS A 244 14.73 -9.67 10.11
N TRP A 245 15.13 -10.75 9.43
CA TRP A 245 15.79 -10.69 8.13
C TRP A 245 14.87 -10.09 7.05
N ILE A 246 13.60 -10.52 7.02
CA ILE A 246 12.55 -10.05 6.11
C ILE A 246 12.24 -8.57 6.39
N ALA A 247 11.95 -8.24 7.66
CA ALA A 247 11.56 -6.89 8.06
C ALA A 247 12.63 -5.84 7.71
N ARG A 248 13.92 -6.17 7.92
CA ARG A 248 15.04 -5.26 7.61
C ARG A 248 15.17 -4.96 6.11
N ARG A 249 14.72 -5.87 5.23
CA ARG A 249 14.86 -5.76 3.77
C ARG A 249 13.60 -5.26 3.06
N ALA A 250 12.43 -5.34 3.70
CA ALA A 250 11.15 -5.06 3.07
C ALA A 250 11.09 -3.68 2.39
N PHE A 251 11.63 -2.64 3.04
CA PHE A 251 11.65 -1.29 2.44
C PHE A 251 12.65 -1.18 1.28
N GLY A 252 13.80 -1.87 1.35
CA GLY A 252 14.73 -1.97 0.22
C GLY A 252 14.12 -2.66 -0.99
N VAL A 253 13.41 -3.77 -0.76
CA VAL A 253 12.64 -4.48 -1.80
C VAL A 253 11.63 -3.53 -2.43
N TYR A 254 10.92 -2.76 -1.60
CA TYR A 254 9.96 -1.77 -2.10
C TYR A 254 10.60 -0.68 -2.97
N ILE A 255 11.86 -0.32 -2.77
CA ILE A 255 12.55 0.65 -3.62
C ILE A 255 13.03 0.02 -4.93
N CYS A 256 13.60 -1.19 -4.89
CA CYS A 256 14.30 -1.76 -6.04
C CYS A 256 13.45 -2.69 -6.91
N HIS A 257 12.30 -3.20 -6.42
CA HIS A 257 11.50 -4.19 -7.15
C HIS A 257 11.08 -3.73 -8.55
N THR A 258 10.90 -2.43 -8.78
CA THR A 258 10.53 -1.92 -10.11
C THR A 258 11.56 -2.32 -11.15
N ILE A 259 12.85 -2.20 -10.85
CA ILE A 259 13.92 -2.59 -11.78
C ILE A 259 13.91 -4.12 -11.98
N CYS A 260 13.77 -4.87 -10.89
CA CYS A 260 13.79 -6.32 -10.88
C CYS A 260 12.57 -6.96 -11.56
N ILE A 261 11.47 -6.22 -11.72
CA ILE A 261 10.23 -6.73 -12.34
C ILE A 261 10.04 -6.14 -13.73
N SER A 262 10.26 -4.85 -13.93
CA SER A 262 10.02 -4.18 -15.21
C SER A 262 10.98 -4.69 -16.30
N ILE A 263 12.28 -4.81 -16.03
CA ILE A 263 13.24 -5.25 -17.06
C ILE A 263 12.96 -6.71 -17.48
N PRO A 264 12.83 -7.69 -16.56
CA PRO A 264 12.51 -9.05 -16.97
C PRO A 264 11.09 -9.19 -17.53
N GLY A 265 10.16 -8.34 -17.10
CA GLY A 265 8.79 -8.32 -17.61
C GLY A 265 8.75 -7.98 -19.09
N GLU A 266 9.44 -6.92 -19.47
CA GLU A 266 9.56 -6.48 -20.86
C GLU A 266 10.35 -7.49 -21.70
N ALA A 267 11.44 -8.05 -21.17
CA ALA A 267 12.19 -9.11 -21.86
C ALA A 267 11.30 -10.31 -22.22
N PHE A 268 10.37 -10.65 -21.33
CA PHE A 268 9.46 -11.78 -21.51
C PHE A 268 8.31 -11.46 -22.49
N VAL A 269 7.99 -10.18 -22.75
CA VAL A 269 7.00 -9.78 -23.78
C VAL A 269 7.41 -10.30 -25.16
N PHE A 270 8.70 -10.27 -25.50
CA PHE A 270 9.25 -10.74 -26.77
C PHE A 270 9.13 -12.25 -27.00
N THR A 271 8.79 -13.02 -25.97
CA THR A 271 8.61 -14.47 -26.10
C THR A 271 7.22 -14.87 -26.59
N HIS A 272 6.29 -13.91 -26.74
CA HIS A 272 4.87 -14.15 -27.03
C HIS A 272 4.17 -15.15 -26.09
N ALA A 273 4.78 -15.48 -24.95
CA ALA A 273 4.21 -16.38 -23.97
C ALA A 273 2.90 -15.81 -23.38
N PRO A 274 1.94 -16.66 -22.99
CA PRO A 274 0.67 -16.22 -22.40
C PRO A 274 0.90 -15.50 -21.06
N TYR A 275 0.01 -14.56 -20.71
CA TYR A 275 0.18 -13.66 -19.55
C TYR A 275 0.42 -14.39 -18.22
N TRP A 276 -0.21 -15.55 -18.01
CA TRP A 276 -0.02 -16.34 -16.79
C TRP A 276 1.41 -16.90 -16.65
N MET A 277 2.06 -17.27 -17.76
CA MET A 277 3.48 -17.68 -17.74
C MET A 277 4.38 -16.50 -17.41
N ARG A 278 4.07 -15.31 -17.96
CA ARG A 278 4.81 -14.08 -17.64
C ARG A 278 4.69 -13.75 -16.15
N GLY A 279 3.47 -13.84 -15.61
CA GLY A 279 3.20 -13.64 -14.18
C GLY A 279 3.97 -14.63 -13.30
N LEU A 280 3.95 -15.92 -13.66
CA LEU A 280 4.69 -16.95 -12.92
C LEU A 280 6.21 -16.71 -12.98
N PHE A 281 6.74 -16.37 -14.15
CA PHE A 281 8.15 -16.01 -14.32
C PHE A 281 8.54 -14.82 -13.44
N LEU A 282 7.75 -13.74 -13.43
CA LEU A 282 8.00 -12.57 -12.59
C LEU A 282 7.88 -12.88 -11.09
N MET A 283 7.01 -13.80 -10.70
CA MET A 283 6.95 -14.26 -9.31
C MET A 283 8.19 -15.07 -8.92
N LEU A 284 8.64 -15.98 -9.78
CA LEU A 284 9.75 -16.89 -9.48
C LEU A 284 11.12 -16.20 -9.59
N PHE A 285 11.28 -15.20 -10.46
CA PHE A 285 12.54 -14.51 -10.68
C PHE A 285 12.53 -13.07 -10.15
N GLY A 286 11.49 -12.29 -10.45
CA GLY A 286 11.40 -10.88 -10.04
C GLY A 286 11.34 -10.73 -8.51
N VAL A 287 10.62 -11.60 -7.81
CA VAL A 287 10.57 -11.54 -6.34
C VAL A 287 11.94 -11.86 -5.72
N PRO A 288 12.58 -13.04 -5.97
CA PRO A 288 13.87 -13.33 -5.35
C PRO A 288 14.98 -12.34 -5.71
N THR A 289 15.01 -11.85 -6.96
CA THR A 289 16.00 -10.84 -7.37
C THR A 289 15.79 -9.52 -6.64
N SER A 290 14.55 -9.10 -6.39
CA SER A 290 14.25 -7.94 -5.55
C SER A 290 14.78 -8.10 -4.12
N TRP A 291 14.62 -9.29 -3.53
CA TRP A 291 15.16 -9.59 -2.19
C TRP A 291 16.70 -9.62 -2.16
N ALA A 292 17.32 -10.18 -3.19
CA ALA A 292 18.78 -10.20 -3.34
C ALA A 292 19.35 -8.78 -3.50
N MET A 293 18.74 -7.96 -4.36
CA MET A 293 19.14 -6.58 -4.56
C MET A 293 18.96 -5.74 -3.29
N ALA A 294 17.85 -5.90 -2.58
CA ALA A 294 17.63 -5.26 -1.28
C ALA A 294 18.68 -5.69 -0.24
N HIS A 295 19.11 -6.95 -0.27
CA HIS A 295 20.18 -7.42 0.61
C HIS A 295 21.51 -6.71 0.31
N VAL A 296 21.86 -6.54 -0.97
CA VAL A 296 23.08 -5.81 -1.39
C VAL A 296 23.00 -4.33 -1.00
N MET A 297 21.85 -3.68 -1.16
CA MET A 297 21.65 -2.29 -0.75
C MET A 297 21.91 -2.06 0.74
N LEU A 298 21.53 -3.02 1.59
CA LEU A 298 21.80 -2.95 3.03
C LEU A 298 23.27 -3.10 3.41
N CYS A 299 24.11 -3.66 2.53
CA CYS A 299 25.55 -3.73 2.75
C CYS A 299 26.23 -2.37 2.58
N ILE A 300 25.55 -1.38 1.98
CA ILE A 300 26.04 -0.01 1.86
C ILE A 300 25.87 0.68 3.23
N PRO A 301 26.95 1.07 3.93
CA PRO A 301 26.89 1.46 5.34
C PRO A 301 25.92 2.62 5.64
N TRP A 302 25.85 3.61 4.76
CA TRP A 302 24.95 4.77 4.92
C TRP A 302 23.48 4.41 4.68
N VAL A 303 23.20 3.60 3.64
CA VAL A 303 21.83 3.18 3.29
C VAL A 303 21.26 2.29 4.38
N GLY A 304 22.03 1.30 4.85
CA GLY A 304 21.57 0.33 5.85
C GLY A 304 21.50 0.85 7.29
N SER A 305 22.00 2.06 7.58
CA SER A 305 21.97 2.66 8.91
C SER A 305 21.03 3.85 9.04
N HIS A 306 20.75 4.59 7.95
CA HIS A 306 20.00 5.85 8.01
C HIS A 306 18.72 5.84 7.16
N VAL A 307 18.64 4.95 6.16
CA VAL A 307 17.58 4.96 5.14
C VAL A 307 16.66 3.73 5.23
N LEU A 308 17.24 2.53 5.35
CA LEU A 308 16.53 1.24 5.46
C LEU A 308 16.54 0.72 6.90
#